data_AF-A0A0A3J8R0-F1
#
_entry.id   AF-A0A0A3J8R0-F1
#
_cell.length_a   1.000
_cell.length_b   1.000
_cell.length_c   1.000
_cell.angle_alpha   90.00
_cell.angle_beta   90.00
_cell.angle_gamma   90.00
#
_symmetry.space_group_name_H-M   'P 1'
#
loop_
_entity.id
_entity.type
_entity.pdbx_description
1 polymer ?
#
loop_
_entity_poly.entity_id
_entity_poly.type
_entity_poly.pdbx_seq_one_letter_code
_entity_poly.pdbx_strand_id
1 'polypeptide(L)'
;MKPHKPMGKEFILSKSAKEFRRIRRIDNKGNPCVVKAKGSWKISIDNKISNIIDRIVTPLEKIIYLYIPTNYYNYIPGTKKDCWNYMEKKIQSVYCNLNSMVFLNASEYDRLKRIIETVHAFVRGYSGVDSIIDKHWFELNPNLNFFRSCYYFGFVSEMKQWTEDDFEIMQSMKLFDYFPDGPDDVIKRDDYMEYLHCHSRVRNFKWDKFDNSDCSHEDSESIMLMHEIAYTLRLVFIDVFHELCD
;
A
#
# COMPACT_ATOMS: atom_id res chain seq x y z
N MET A 1 -33.55 -51.13 31.52
CA MET A 1 -32.33 -50.38 31.13
C MET A 1 -32.62 -49.65 29.83
N LYS A 2 -32.72 -48.31 29.86
CA LYS A 2 -32.82 -47.46 28.67
C LYS A 2 -31.45 -46.78 28.46
N PRO A 3 -30.93 -46.66 27.23
CA PRO A 3 -29.60 -46.12 27.01
C PRO A 3 -29.57 -44.61 27.28
N HIS A 4 -28.60 -44.17 28.08
CA HIS A 4 -28.25 -42.77 28.27
C HIS A 4 -27.75 -42.18 26.94
N LYS A 5 -28.47 -41.18 26.42
CA LYS A 5 -27.94 -40.28 25.39
C LYS A 5 -26.86 -39.39 26.04
N PRO A 6 -25.71 -39.16 25.40
CA PRO A 6 -24.75 -38.19 25.90
C PRO A 6 -25.38 -36.80 25.84
N MET A 7 -25.40 -36.12 26.98
CA MET A 7 -25.73 -34.70 27.13
C MET A 7 -24.71 -33.88 26.34
N GLY A 8 -24.98 -33.67 25.06
CA GLY A 8 -24.39 -32.58 24.32
C GLY A 8 -24.90 -31.29 24.94
N LYS A 9 -24.04 -30.59 25.69
CA LYS A 9 -24.24 -29.17 25.95
C LYS A 9 -24.33 -28.50 24.58
N GLU A 10 -25.54 -28.23 24.11
CA GLU A 10 -25.74 -27.26 23.04
C GLU A 10 -25.16 -25.95 23.56
N PHE A 11 -23.95 -25.62 23.10
CA PHE A 11 -23.42 -24.28 23.25
C PHE A 11 -24.38 -23.35 22.51
N ILE A 12 -25.32 -22.77 23.26
CA ILE A 12 -26.16 -21.69 22.78
C ILE A 12 -25.19 -20.54 22.53
N LEU A 13 -24.77 -20.42 21.28
CA LEU A 13 -23.98 -19.30 20.80
C LEU A 13 -24.68 -18.01 21.20
N SER A 14 -23.92 -17.06 21.76
CA SER A 14 -24.40 -15.71 21.99
C SER A 14 -24.99 -15.13 20.70
N LYS A 15 -25.92 -14.19 20.79
CA LYS A 15 -26.52 -13.55 19.61
C LYS A 15 -25.43 -13.03 18.64
N SER A 16 -24.35 -12.48 19.18
CA SER A 16 -23.19 -12.04 18.41
C SER A 16 -22.47 -13.18 17.70
N ALA A 17 -22.28 -14.33 18.35
CA ALA A 17 -21.65 -15.51 17.73
C ALA A 17 -22.55 -16.19 16.68
N LYS A 18 -23.88 -16.07 16.81
CA LYS A 18 -24.83 -16.46 15.75
C LYS A 18 -24.74 -15.51 14.55
N GLU A 19 -24.57 -14.21 14.78
CA GLU A 19 -24.37 -13.18 13.75
C GLU A 19 -23.06 -13.42 12.97
N PHE A 20 -21.95 -13.68 13.67
CA PHE A 20 -20.66 -13.98 13.03
C PHE A 20 -20.68 -15.30 12.22
N ARG A 21 -21.39 -16.33 12.68
CA ARG A 21 -21.58 -17.57 11.89
C ARG A 21 -22.50 -17.36 10.69
N ARG A 22 -23.44 -16.42 10.76
CA ARG A 22 -24.28 -16.02 9.63
C ARG A 22 -23.43 -15.31 8.57
N ILE A 23 -22.55 -14.40 8.98
CA ILE A 23 -21.59 -13.70 8.11
C ILE A 23 -20.57 -14.67 7.47
N ARG A 24 -20.08 -15.68 8.19
CA ARG A 24 -19.18 -16.71 7.59
C ARG A 24 -19.85 -17.69 6.62
N ARG A 25 -21.15 -18.00 6.79
CA ARG A 25 -21.89 -18.85 5.83
C ARG A 25 -22.19 -18.12 4.51
N ILE A 26 -22.16 -16.80 4.56
CA ILE A 26 -22.32 -15.86 3.45
C ILE A 26 -21.05 -15.85 2.58
N ASP A 27 -19.84 -16.00 3.16
CA ASP A 27 -18.58 -16.15 2.40
C ASP A 27 -18.50 -17.45 1.55
N ASN A 28 -18.95 -18.60 2.08
CA ASN A 28 -18.84 -19.89 1.38
C ASN A 28 -19.94 -20.15 0.34
N LYS A 29 -20.92 -19.24 0.19
CA LYS A 29 -21.96 -19.27 -0.84
C LYS A 29 -22.04 -17.90 -1.50
N GLY A 30 -21.08 -17.58 -2.36
CA GLY A 30 -21.14 -16.43 -3.27
C GLY A 30 -21.60 -15.13 -2.61
N ASN A 31 -20.67 -14.48 -1.91
CA ASN A 31 -20.74 -13.19 -1.23
C ASN A 31 -22.08 -12.38 -1.32
N PRO A 32 -23.01 -12.57 -0.37
CA PRO A 32 -24.26 -11.81 -0.22
C PRO A 32 -24.13 -10.33 0.13
N CYS A 33 -22.91 -9.80 0.30
CA CYS A 33 -22.67 -8.36 0.42
C CYS A 33 -22.75 -7.62 -0.93
N VAL A 34 -22.89 -8.34 -2.05
CA VAL A 34 -23.39 -7.73 -3.29
C VAL A 34 -24.90 -7.56 -3.12
N VAL A 35 -25.31 -6.44 -2.52
CA VAL A 35 -26.65 -5.92 -2.78
C VAL A 35 -26.68 -5.62 -4.27
N LYS A 36 -27.17 -6.57 -5.09
CA LYS A 36 -27.55 -6.29 -6.47
C LYS A 36 -28.71 -5.31 -6.40
N ALA A 37 -28.40 -4.02 -6.29
CA ALA A 37 -29.36 -2.96 -6.43
C ALA A 37 -30.02 -3.17 -7.79
N LYS A 38 -31.32 -3.49 -7.78
CA LYS A 38 -32.16 -3.46 -8.97
C LYS A 38 -32.26 -1.99 -9.37
N GLY A 39 -31.36 -1.57 -10.26
CA GLY A 39 -31.16 -0.20 -10.69
C GLY A 39 -29.76 0.27 -10.32
N SER A 40 -28.92 0.50 -11.32
CA SER A 40 -27.70 1.27 -11.11
C SER A 40 -28.11 2.63 -10.56
N TRP A 41 -27.66 2.95 -9.35
CA TRP A 41 -27.84 4.30 -8.81
C TRP A 41 -27.07 5.24 -9.75
N LYS A 42 -27.81 5.95 -10.60
CA LYS A 42 -27.23 6.92 -11.53
C LYS A 42 -26.73 8.12 -10.72
N ILE A 43 -25.43 8.19 -10.55
CA ILE A 43 -24.70 9.33 -10.01
C ILE A 43 -23.96 10.01 -11.18
N SER A 44 -23.75 11.33 -11.11
CA SER A 44 -22.90 12.01 -12.09
C SER A 44 -21.46 11.52 -11.98
N ILE A 45 -20.71 11.61 -13.09
CA ILE A 45 -19.29 11.24 -13.14
C ILE A 45 -18.50 12.04 -12.10
N ASP A 46 -18.68 13.37 -12.03
CA ASP A 46 -18.02 14.23 -11.04
C ASP A 46 -18.22 13.77 -9.59
N ASN A 47 -19.47 13.45 -9.24
CA ASN A 47 -19.79 12.97 -7.89
C ASN A 47 -19.19 11.59 -7.63
N LYS A 48 -19.11 10.74 -8.66
CA LYS A 48 -18.45 9.43 -8.59
C LYS A 48 -16.97 9.58 -8.30
N ILE A 49 -16.26 10.42 -9.07
CA ILE A 49 -14.84 10.71 -8.90
C ILE A 49 -14.60 11.26 -7.49
N SER A 50 -15.34 12.30 -7.08
CA SER A 50 -15.18 12.91 -5.75
C SER A 50 -15.38 11.87 -4.64
N ASN A 51 -16.38 11.00 -4.74
CA ASN A 51 -16.55 9.93 -3.76
C ASN A 51 -15.37 8.95 -3.72
N ILE A 52 -14.79 8.60 -4.86
CA ILE A 52 -13.62 7.72 -4.91
C ILE A 52 -12.39 8.42 -4.31
N ILE A 53 -12.14 9.67 -4.69
CA ILE A 53 -11.03 10.47 -4.16
C ILE A 53 -11.14 10.62 -2.65
N ASP A 54 -12.30 11.03 -2.14
CA ASP A 54 -12.48 11.38 -0.73
C ASP A 54 -12.48 10.16 0.18
N ARG A 55 -12.97 9.02 -0.33
CA ARG A 55 -13.22 7.82 0.50
C ARG A 55 -12.24 6.68 0.26
N ILE A 56 -11.49 6.70 -0.85
CA ILE A 56 -10.48 5.70 -1.18
C ILE A 56 -9.10 6.34 -1.31
N VAL A 57 -8.88 7.20 -2.31
CA VAL A 57 -7.54 7.72 -2.63
C VAL A 57 -6.95 8.52 -1.47
N THR A 58 -7.69 9.51 -0.95
CA THR A 58 -7.23 10.36 0.15
C THR A 58 -6.98 9.55 1.44
N PRO A 59 -7.85 8.61 1.86
CA PRO A 59 -7.54 7.72 2.97
C PRO A 59 -6.32 6.82 2.76
N LEU A 60 -6.11 6.27 1.56
CA LEU A 60 -4.93 5.46 1.25
C LEU A 60 -3.65 6.31 1.29
N GLU A 61 -3.69 7.52 0.74
CA GLU A 61 -2.59 8.47 0.81
C GLU A 61 -2.22 8.80 2.27
N LYS A 62 -3.22 9.05 3.12
CA LYS A 62 -3.01 9.25 4.57
C LYS A 62 -2.41 8.02 5.25
N ILE A 63 -2.71 6.82 4.78
CA ILE A 63 -2.13 5.58 5.29
C ILE A 63 -0.66 5.45 4.90
N ILE A 64 -0.31 5.79 3.66
CA ILE A 64 1.08 5.83 3.17
C ILE A 64 1.90 6.78 4.06
N TYR A 65 1.45 8.03 4.25
CA TYR A 65 2.16 9.00 5.09
C TYR A 65 2.21 8.66 6.59
N LEU A 66 1.50 7.63 7.06
CA LEU A 66 1.67 7.16 8.43
C LEU A 66 2.98 6.42 8.65
N TYR A 67 3.71 6.05 7.60
CA TYR A 67 4.99 5.35 7.69
C TYR A 67 5.96 6.00 8.68
N ILE A 68 6.17 7.30 8.53
CA ILE A 68 7.09 8.09 9.37
C ILE A 68 6.61 8.15 10.84
N PRO A 69 5.41 8.68 11.16
CA PRO A 69 4.99 8.81 12.56
C PRO A 69 4.73 7.47 13.26
N THR A 70 4.61 6.36 12.51
CA THR A 70 4.52 5.01 13.08
C THR A 70 5.88 4.34 13.25
N ASN A 71 6.98 5.03 12.97
CA ASN A 71 8.32 4.45 12.91
C ASN A 71 8.35 3.22 12.00
N TYR A 72 8.13 3.42 10.71
CA TYR A 72 8.17 2.36 9.68
C TYR A 72 7.10 1.28 9.92
N TYR A 73 5.89 1.68 10.32
CA TYR A 73 4.81 0.77 10.72
C TYR A 73 5.18 -0.21 11.85
N ASN A 74 6.07 0.19 12.77
CA ASN A 74 6.36 -0.61 13.96
C ASN A 74 5.46 -0.23 15.15
N TYR A 75 5.17 1.05 15.32
CA TYR A 75 4.45 1.55 16.50
C TYR A 75 3.24 2.42 16.16
N ILE A 76 2.25 2.43 17.07
CA ILE A 76 1.17 3.43 17.02
C ILE A 76 1.80 4.82 17.22
N PRO A 77 1.40 5.85 16.45
CA PRO A 77 2.03 7.17 16.51
C PRO A 77 2.14 7.74 17.92
N GLY A 78 3.33 8.20 18.28
CA GLY A 78 3.61 8.76 19.60
C GLY A 78 3.63 7.73 20.75
N THR A 79 3.70 6.44 20.44
CA THR A 79 3.75 5.37 21.46
C THR A 79 4.79 4.30 21.11
N LYS A 80 5.02 3.34 22.02
CA LYS A 80 5.78 2.11 21.76
C LYS A 80 4.90 0.86 21.60
N LYS A 81 3.59 1.05 21.42
CA LYS A 81 2.65 -0.07 21.23
C LYS A 81 2.72 -0.53 19.78
N ASP A 82 2.67 -1.84 19.58
CA ASP A 82 2.58 -2.45 18.25
C ASP A 82 1.52 -1.79 17.36
N CYS A 83 1.88 -1.49 16.10
CA CYS A 83 1.02 -0.78 15.17
C CYS A 83 0.06 -1.68 14.39
N TRP A 84 0.23 -3.01 14.43
CA TRP A 84 -0.45 -3.93 13.51
C TRP A 84 -1.97 -3.73 13.49
N ASN A 85 -2.59 -3.83 14.67
CA ASN A 85 -4.03 -3.66 14.81
C ASN A 85 -4.51 -2.23 14.50
N TYR A 86 -3.63 -1.24 14.64
CA TYR A 86 -3.92 0.16 14.32
C TYR A 86 -3.97 0.37 12.80
N MET A 87 -2.98 -0.14 12.07
CA MET A 87 -2.93 -0.05 10.61
C MET A 87 -4.00 -0.90 9.96
N GLU A 88 -4.26 -2.10 10.48
CA GLU A 88 -5.31 -2.98 9.96
C GLU A 88 -6.69 -2.33 10.03
N LYS A 89 -7.01 -1.64 11.13
CA LYS A 89 -8.28 -0.92 11.26
C LYS A 89 -8.41 0.22 10.24
N LYS A 90 -7.32 0.90 9.91
CA LYS A 90 -7.33 1.97 8.90
C LYS A 90 -7.58 1.41 7.51
N ILE A 91 -6.87 0.34 7.12
CA ILE A 91 -7.10 -0.35 5.84
C ILE A 91 -8.52 -0.92 5.78
N GLN A 92 -9.00 -1.56 6.84
CA GLN A 92 -10.36 -2.08 6.92
C GLN A 92 -11.42 -0.99 6.73
N SER A 93 -11.17 0.23 7.22
CA SER A 93 -12.06 1.36 6.98
C SER A 93 -12.15 1.73 5.50
N VAL A 94 -11.07 1.59 4.73
CA VAL A 94 -11.07 1.82 3.28
C VAL A 94 -11.85 0.72 2.55
N TYR A 95 -11.69 -0.55 2.94
CA TYR A 95 -12.53 -1.64 2.41
C TYR A 95 -14.02 -1.42 2.71
N CYS A 96 -14.36 -0.97 3.92
CA CYS A 96 -15.74 -0.62 4.27
C CYS A 96 -16.27 0.53 3.40
N ASN A 97 -15.43 1.54 3.10
CA ASN A 97 -15.79 2.61 2.17
C ASN A 97 -16.08 2.05 0.77
N LEU A 98 -15.19 1.23 0.21
CA LEU A 98 -15.38 0.59 -1.10
C LEU A 98 -16.69 -0.21 -1.14
N ASN A 99 -16.94 -1.04 -0.14
CA ASN A 99 -18.15 -1.87 -0.06
C ASN A 99 -19.45 -1.08 0.02
N SER A 100 -19.40 0.16 0.49
CA SER A 100 -20.57 1.04 0.54
C SER A 100 -20.86 1.78 -0.78
N MET A 101 -19.95 1.73 -1.76
CA MET A 101 -20.10 2.41 -3.04
C MET A 101 -20.96 1.60 -4.01
N VAL A 102 -22.27 1.55 -3.74
CA VAL A 102 -23.26 0.77 -4.53
C VAL A 102 -23.44 1.24 -5.98
N PHE A 103 -22.82 2.36 -6.37
CA PHE A 103 -22.84 2.92 -7.72
C PHE A 103 -21.73 2.38 -8.63
N LEU A 104 -20.74 1.65 -8.07
CA LEU A 104 -19.67 1.04 -8.85
C LEU A 104 -20.20 -0.19 -9.60
N ASN A 105 -19.75 -0.37 -10.84
CA ASN A 105 -19.89 -1.66 -11.51
C ASN A 105 -18.80 -2.64 -11.03
N ALA A 106 -18.93 -3.92 -11.39
CA ALA A 106 -18.01 -4.97 -10.95
C ALA A 106 -16.55 -4.70 -11.34
N SER A 107 -16.31 -4.23 -12.57
CA SER A 107 -14.96 -3.93 -13.06
C SER A 107 -14.32 -2.77 -12.29
N GLU A 108 -15.07 -1.70 -12.03
CA GLU A 108 -14.59 -0.56 -11.24
C GLU A 108 -14.30 -0.94 -9.79
N TYR A 109 -15.17 -1.75 -9.19
CA TYR A 109 -14.95 -2.28 -7.85
C TYR A 109 -13.66 -3.10 -7.77
N ASP A 110 -13.44 -4.03 -8.71
CA ASP A 110 -12.23 -4.86 -8.73
C ASP A 110 -10.96 -4.05 -8.98
N ARG A 111 -11.06 -3.03 -9.85
CA ARG A 111 -9.98 -2.06 -10.09
C ARG A 111 -9.59 -1.31 -8.80
N LEU A 112 -10.55 -0.75 -8.06
CA LEU A 112 -10.28 -0.09 -6.77
C LEU A 112 -9.77 -1.07 -5.72
N LYS A 113 -10.31 -2.28 -5.69
CA LYS A 113 -9.88 -3.33 -4.76
C LYS A 113 -8.39 -3.64 -4.92
N ARG A 114 -7.90 -3.78 -6.16
CA ARG A 114 -6.46 -4.01 -6.43
C ARG A 114 -5.57 -2.88 -5.93
N ILE A 115 -6.01 -1.63 -6.06
CA ILE A 115 -5.28 -0.47 -5.52
C ILE A 115 -5.18 -0.56 -3.98
N ILE A 116 -6.29 -0.87 -3.31
CA ILE A 116 -6.31 -1.04 -1.84
C ILE A 116 -5.44 -2.22 -1.42
N GLU A 117 -5.51 -3.35 -2.12
CA GLU A 117 -4.70 -4.55 -1.84
C GLU A 117 -3.20 -4.25 -1.97
N THR A 118 -2.81 -3.44 -2.96
CA THR A 118 -1.41 -3.05 -3.16
C THR A 118 -0.89 -2.20 -2.01
N VAL A 119 -1.66 -1.18 -1.58
CA VAL A 119 -1.29 -0.37 -0.40
C VAL A 119 -1.30 -1.21 0.88
N HIS A 120 -2.23 -2.16 1.01
CA HIS A 120 -2.27 -3.07 2.15
C HIS A 120 -1.03 -3.97 2.20
N ALA A 121 -0.60 -4.50 1.05
CA ALA A 121 0.62 -5.29 0.94
C ALA A 121 1.85 -4.45 1.31
N PHE A 122 1.96 -3.22 0.78
CA PHE A 122 3.01 -2.26 1.14
C PHE A 122 3.10 -2.04 2.67
N VAL A 123 1.97 -1.78 3.33
CA VAL A 123 1.93 -1.58 4.78
C VAL A 123 2.33 -2.83 5.58
N ARG A 124 2.06 -4.02 5.05
CA ARG A 124 2.29 -5.29 5.78
C ARG A 124 3.63 -5.95 5.50
N GLY A 125 4.26 -5.69 4.37
CA GLY A 125 5.43 -6.46 3.95
C GLY A 125 6.73 -6.04 4.64
N TYR A 126 6.77 -4.91 5.35
CA TYR A 126 7.93 -4.37 6.08
C TYR A 126 9.22 -4.21 5.23
N SER A 127 9.14 -4.42 3.91
CA SER A 127 10.28 -4.46 2.99
C SER A 127 10.29 -3.25 2.06
N GLY A 128 9.72 -2.12 2.50
CA GLY A 128 9.60 -0.91 1.69
C GLY A 128 8.83 -1.16 0.38
N VAL A 129 9.32 -0.60 -0.73
CA VAL A 129 8.70 -0.76 -2.07
C VAL A 129 8.68 -2.20 -2.55
N ASP A 130 9.52 -3.09 -2.02
CA ASP A 130 9.52 -4.51 -2.41
C ASP A 130 8.22 -5.22 -1.98
N SER A 131 7.45 -4.61 -1.09
CA SER A 131 6.13 -5.11 -0.67
C SER A 131 5.00 -4.70 -1.62
N ILE A 132 5.27 -3.87 -2.64
CA ILE A 132 4.30 -3.48 -3.67
C ILE A 132 4.15 -4.64 -4.65
N ILE A 133 2.98 -5.29 -4.61
CA ILE A 133 2.68 -6.50 -5.37
C ILE A 133 2.29 -6.25 -6.84
N ASP A 134 1.85 -5.03 -7.16
CA ASP A 134 1.37 -4.69 -8.50
C ASP A 134 2.50 -4.02 -9.30
N LYS A 135 3.02 -4.74 -10.29
CA LYS A 135 4.12 -4.26 -11.16
C LYS A 135 3.76 -2.99 -11.92
N HIS A 136 2.47 -2.76 -12.17
CA HIS A 136 1.99 -1.57 -12.88
C HIS A 136 2.36 -0.26 -12.17
N TRP A 137 2.56 -0.28 -10.85
CA TRP A 137 3.05 0.88 -10.10
C TRP A 137 4.45 1.31 -10.54
N PHE A 138 5.33 0.35 -10.84
CA PHE A 138 6.69 0.61 -11.32
C PHE A 138 6.73 0.97 -12.81
N GLU A 139 5.74 0.55 -13.59
CA GLU A 139 5.59 0.97 -14.99
C GLU A 139 5.18 2.45 -15.06
N LEU A 140 4.22 2.88 -14.22
CA LEU A 140 3.76 4.27 -14.16
C LEU A 140 4.76 5.21 -13.49
N ASN A 141 5.49 4.73 -12.48
CA ASN A 141 6.56 5.48 -11.84
C ASN A 141 7.85 4.64 -11.72
N PRO A 142 8.70 4.65 -12.76
CA PRO A 142 9.97 3.94 -12.75
C PRO A 142 10.92 4.36 -11.63
N ASN A 143 10.79 5.59 -11.10
CA ASN A 143 11.63 6.08 -10.01
C ASN A 143 11.41 5.31 -8.70
N LEU A 144 10.29 4.59 -8.54
CA LEU A 144 10.10 3.68 -7.40
C LEU A 144 11.19 2.60 -7.33
N ASN A 145 11.80 2.23 -8.46
CA ASN A 145 12.91 1.27 -8.45
C ASN A 145 14.13 1.78 -7.68
N PHE A 146 14.34 3.10 -7.60
CA PHE A 146 15.45 3.71 -6.86
C PHE A 146 15.36 3.56 -5.34
N PHE A 147 14.21 3.11 -4.83
CA PHE A 147 13.97 2.82 -3.42
C PHE A 147 13.92 1.32 -3.10
N ARG A 148 14.25 0.46 -4.07
CA ARG A 148 14.32 -1.00 -3.88
C ARG A 148 15.44 -1.37 -2.91
N SER A 149 15.24 -2.46 -2.17
CA SER A 149 16.20 -2.92 -1.15
C SER A 149 17.61 -3.17 -1.70
N CYS A 150 17.76 -3.48 -2.99
CA CYS A 150 19.07 -3.68 -3.64
C CYS A 150 20.02 -2.48 -3.45
N TYR A 151 19.48 -1.25 -3.35
CA TYR A 151 20.26 -0.03 -3.10
C TYR A 151 20.61 0.19 -1.61
N TYR A 152 20.04 -0.56 -0.67
CA TYR A 152 20.28 -0.36 0.77
C TYR A 152 21.23 -1.40 1.38
N PHE A 153 21.47 -2.53 0.70
CA PHE A 153 22.34 -3.61 1.18
C PHE A 153 23.86 -3.30 1.12
N GLY A 154 24.25 -2.03 1.18
CA GLY A 154 25.65 -1.60 1.25
C GLY A 154 26.39 -1.56 -0.09
N PHE A 155 25.70 -1.87 -1.20
CA PHE A 155 26.34 -2.00 -2.50
C PHE A 155 26.47 -0.71 -3.30
N VAL A 156 25.74 0.39 -3.03
CA VAL A 156 25.69 1.54 -3.97
C VAL A 156 27.07 2.11 -4.29
N SER A 157 27.90 2.30 -3.26
CA SER A 157 29.26 2.82 -3.44
C SER A 157 30.19 1.84 -4.18
N GLU A 158 29.94 0.53 -4.05
CA GLU A 158 30.70 -0.54 -4.70
C GLU A 158 30.22 -0.78 -6.14
N MET A 159 28.90 -0.73 -6.37
CA MET A 159 28.22 -0.89 -7.66
C MET A 159 28.71 0.14 -8.69
N LYS A 160 29.12 1.32 -8.26
CA LYS A 160 29.73 2.32 -9.15
C LYS A 160 31.06 1.88 -9.76
N GLN A 161 31.72 0.91 -9.12
CA GLN A 161 33.01 0.37 -9.55
C GLN A 161 32.87 -1.01 -10.21
N TRP A 162 31.65 -1.56 -10.22
CA TRP A 162 31.36 -2.84 -10.83
C TRP A 162 31.42 -2.78 -12.36
N THR A 163 31.86 -3.89 -12.94
CA THR A 163 31.82 -4.14 -14.38
C THR A 163 30.45 -4.63 -14.81
N GLU A 164 30.18 -4.64 -16.12
CA GLU A 164 28.93 -5.21 -16.66
C GLU A 164 28.75 -6.68 -16.21
N ASP A 165 29.82 -7.48 -16.21
CA ASP A 165 29.81 -8.88 -15.75
C ASP A 165 29.35 -9.01 -14.29
N ASP A 166 29.74 -8.08 -13.41
CA ASP A 166 29.34 -8.11 -11.99
C ASP A 166 27.82 -7.88 -11.85
N PHE A 167 27.24 -6.98 -12.65
CA PHE A 167 25.79 -6.77 -12.69
C PHE A 167 25.05 -7.99 -13.25
N GLU A 168 25.55 -8.60 -14.33
CA GLU A 168 24.96 -9.82 -14.90
C GLU A 168 24.95 -10.97 -13.89
N ILE A 169 26.06 -11.17 -13.17
CA ILE A 169 26.15 -12.18 -12.11
C ILE A 169 25.09 -11.93 -11.04
N MET A 170 24.98 -10.71 -10.54
CA MET A 170 24.03 -10.38 -9.46
C MET A 170 22.57 -10.50 -9.90
N GLN A 171 22.24 -10.10 -11.13
CA GLN A 171 20.92 -10.31 -11.72
C GLN A 171 20.60 -11.80 -11.87
N SER A 172 21.59 -12.62 -12.25
CA SER A 172 21.41 -14.07 -12.41
C SER A 172 21.11 -14.79 -11.09
N MET A 173 21.56 -14.24 -9.95
CA MET A 173 21.30 -14.81 -8.62
C MET A 173 19.85 -14.64 -8.17
N LYS A 174 19.08 -13.74 -8.81
CA LYS A 174 17.65 -13.49 -8.51
C LYS A 174 17.38 -13.27 -7.02
N LEU A 175 18.30 -12.59 -6.34
CA LEU A 175 18.16 -12.23 -4.92
C LEU A 175 17.12 -11.13 -4.70
N PHE A 176 16.85 -10.34 -5.74
CA PHE A 176 15.93 -9.22 -5.73
C PHE A 176 14.99 -9.31 -6.94
N ASP A 177 13.77 -8.79 -6.78
CA ASP A 177 12.80 -8.67 -7.88
C ASP A 177 13.24 -7.64 -8.92
N TYR A 178 14.05 -6.67 -8.50
CA TYR A 178 14.70 -5.67 -9.34
C TYR A 178 16.18 -5.58 -8.96
N PHE A 179 17.03 -5.48 -9.98
CA PHE A 179 18.43 -5.13 -9.82
C PHE A 179 18.79 -4.14 -10.93
N PRO A 180 19.68 -3.16 -10.70
CA PRO A 180 20.10 -2.23 -11.74
C PRO A 180 20.70 -2.96 -12.94
N ASP A 181 20.47 -2.42 -14.14
CA ASP A 181 21.00 -3.02 -15.38
C ASP A 181 22.50 -2.78 -15.52
N GLY A 182 23.03 -1.73 -14.89
CA GLY A 182 24.43 -1.38 -14.94
C GLY A 182 24.76 -0.11 -14.13
N PRO A 183 26.00 0.40 -14.24
CA PRO A 183 26.46 1.56 -13.46
C PRO A 183 25.67 2.84 -13.80
N ASP A 184 25.17 2.97 -15.04
CA ASP A 184 24.36 4.12 -15.46
C ASP A 184 23.06 4.25 -14.64
N ASP A 185 22.42 3.15 -14.28
CA ASP A 185 21.20 3.20 -13.45
C ASP A 185 21.50 3.60 -12.01
N VAL A 186 22.68 3.23 -11.50
CA VAL A 186 23.17 3.65 -10.19
C VAL A 186 23.44 5.15 -10.18
N ILE A 187 24.03 5.67 -11.26
CA ILE A 187 24.26 7.13 -11.43
C ILE A 187 22.92 7.86 -11.51
N LYS A 188 21.97 7.39 -12.34
CA LYS A 188 20.62 7.98 -12.44
C LYS A 188 19.92 8.03 -11.09
N ARG A 189 20.04 6.97 -10.28
CA ARG A 189 19.48 6.93 -8.92
C ARG A 189 20.06 8.05 -8.05
N ASP A 190 21.38 8.22 -8.07
CA ASP A 190 22.04 9.24 -7.25
C ASP A 190 21.70 10.67 -7.71
N ASP A 191 21.70 10.92 -9.03
CA ASP A 191 21.25 12.20 -9.60
C ASP A 191 19.80 12.51 -9.19
N TYR A 192 18.95 11.47 -9.16
CA TYR A 192 17.56 11.62 -8.72
C TYR A 192 17.44 11.96 -7.24
N MET A 193 18.20 11.28 -6.36
CA MET A 193 18.20 11.59 -4.94
C MET A 193 18.72 13.01 -4.68
N GLU A 194 19.79 13.44 -5.37
CA GLU A 194 20.29 14.81 -5.29
C GLU A 194 19.26 15.85 -5.76
N TYR A 195 18.55 15.56 -6.87
CA TYR A 195 17.46 16.39 -7.35
C TYR A 195 16.36 16.56 -6.30
N LEU A 196 15.91 15.47 -5.67
CA LEU A 196 14.88 15.52 -4.64
C LEU A 196 15.32 16.34 -3.42
N HIS A 197 16.58 16.22 -2.99
CA HIS A 197 17.16 17.06 -1.95
C HIS A 197 17.17 18.55 -2.33
N CYS A 198 17.65 18.87 -3.54
CA CYS A 198 17.67 20.25 -4.02
C CYS A 198 16.26 20.85 -4.08
N HIS A 199 15.31 20.10 -4.64
CA HIS A 199 13.91 20.52 -4.77
C HIS A 199 13.24 20.72 -3.40
N SER A 200 13.52 19.83 -2.45
CA SER A 200 13.11 19.94 -1.05
C SER A 200 13.55 21.26 -0.42
N ARG A 201 14.85 21.59 -0.53
CA ARG A 201 15.42 22.83 0.01
C ARG A 201 14.80 24.09 -0.59
N VAL A 202 14.70 24.13 -1.93
CA VAL A 202 14.19 25.30 -2.67
C VAL A 202 12.75 25.63 -2.29
N ARG A 203 11.92 24.58 -2.13
CA ARG A 203 10.50 24.75 -1.76
C ARG A 203 10.27 24.82 -0.25
N ASN A 204 11.34 24.83 0.55
CA ASN A 204 11.30 24.75 2.00
C ASN A 204 10.42 23.58 2.49
N PHE A 205 10.37 22.50 1.70
CA PHE A 205 9.86 21.24 2.18
C PHE A 205 10.80 20.77 3.28
N LYS A 206 10.24 20.31 4.40
CA LYS A 206 11.04 19.93 5.56
C LYS A 206 11.74 18.57 5.38
N TRP A 207 11.78 17.98 4.19
CA TRP A 207 12.38 16.65 3.98
C TRP A 207 13.86 16.62 4.38
N ASP A 208 14.54 17.75 4.23
CA ASP A 208 15.97 17.93 4.54
C ASP A 208 16.26 18.46 5.95
N LYS A 209 15.23 18.79 6.74
CA LYS A 209 15.35 19.47 8.06
C LYS A 209 15.17 18.52 9.25
N PHE A 210 15.10 17.21 9.02
CA PHE A 210 15.02 16.26 10.11
C PHE A 210 16.39 16.08 10.77
N ASP A 211 16.36 16.19 12.09
CA ASP A 211 17.51 16.42 12.97
C ASP A 211 18.47 15.21 12.94
N ASN A 212 19.77 15.46 12.82
CA ASN A 212 20.82 14.42 12.95
C ASN A 212 21.09 14.06 14.42
N SER A 213 20.15 14.34 15.34
CA SER A 213 20.27 13.87 16.72
C SER A 213 20.00 12.37 16.76
N ASP A 214 20.78 11.64 17.57
CA ASP A 214 20.79 10.17 17.70
C ASP A 214 19.44 9.51 18.11
N CYS A 215 18.34 10.28 18.11
CA CYS A 215 16.97 9.88 18.45
C CYS A 215 15.93 10.25 17.38
N SER A 216 16.34 10.81 16.25
CA SER A 216 15.49 11.22 15.12
C SER A 216 15.57 10.13 14.03
N HIS A 217 14.61 9.20 14.05
CA HIS A 217 14.55 8.07 13.12
C HIS A 217 14.03 8.42 11.72
N GLU A 218 14.03 9.69 11.31
CA GLU A 218 13.38 10.13 10.06
C GLU A 218 14.45 10.43 9.01
N ASP A 219 14.88 9.39 8.26
CA ASP A 219 15.75 9.61 7.12
C ASP A 219 14.97 10.32 5.98
N SER A 220 15.67 11.22 5.29
CA SER A 220 15.10 12.04 4.22
C SER A 220 14.61 11.18 3.04
N GLU A 221 15.29 10.06 2.77
CA GLU A 221 14.91 9.10 1.73
C GLU A 221 13.55 8.43 2.03
N SER A 222 13.21 8.10 3.28
CA SER A 222 11.88 7.56 3.61
C SER A 222 10.76 8.56 3.38
N ILE A 223 11.02 9.84 3.60
CA ILE A 223 10.06 10.90 3.33
C ILE A 223 9.84 11.03 1.82
N MET A 224 10.92 11.06 1.05
CA MET A 224 10.88 11.05 -0.41
C MET A 224 10.10 9.82 -0.92
N LEU A 225 10.37 8.64 -0.37
CA LEU A 225 9.67 7.42 -0.73
C LEU A 225 8.15 7.56 -0.51
N MET A 226 7.71 8.09 0.64
CA MET A 226 6.28 8.25 0.89
C MET A 226 5.63 9.19 -0.13
N HIS A 227 6.33 10.23 -0.55
CA HIS A 227 5.87 11.13 -1.61
C HIS A 227 5.78 10.41 -2.96
N GLU A 228 6.76 9.58 -3.31
CA GLU A 228 6.75 8.80 -4.55
C GLU A 228 5.63 7.77 -4.59
N ILE A 229 5.40 7.04 -3.49
CA ILE A 229 4.28 6.07 -3.41
C ILE A 229 2.94 6.82 -3.49
N ALA A 230 2.79 7.95 -2.80
CA ALA A 230 1.56 8.75 -2.85
C ALA A 230 1.32 9.35 -4.24
N TYR A 231 2.36 9.80 -4.92
CA TYR A 231 2.29 10.25 -6.31
C TYR A 231 1.87 9.11 -7.24
N THR A 232 2.49 7.95 -7.10
CA THR A 232 2.18 6.75 -7.89
C THR A 232 0.75 6.28 -7.67
N LEU A 233 0.23 6.30 -6.44
CA LEU A 233 -1.17 6.01 -6.14
C LEU A 233 -2.13 6.86 -6.98
N ARG A 234 -1.82 8.14 -7.15
CA ARG A 234 -2.65 9.07 -7.95
C ARG A 234 -2.53 8.76 -9.44
N LEU A 235 -1.33 8.44 -9.94
CA LEU A 235 -1.13 8.00 -11.32
C LEU A 235 -1.91 6.73 -11.63
N VAL A 236 -1.80 5.72 -10.76
CA VAL A 236 -2.55 4.45 -10.89
C VAL A 236 -4.05 4.72 -10.90
N PHE A 237 -4.55 5.62 -10.05
CA PHE A 237 -5.96 5.99 -10.07
C PHE A 237 -6.37 6.62 -11.42
N ILE A 238 -5.58 7.56 -11.94
CA ILE A 238 -5.86 8.23 -13.22
C ILE A 238 -5.82 7.24 -14.38
N ASP A 239 -4.81 6.37 -14.44
CA ASP A 239 -4.66 5.39 -15.52
C ASP A 239 -5.82 4.38 -15.52
N VAL A 240 -6.10 3.82 -14.34
CA VAL A 240 -7.12 2.78 -14.14
C VAL A 240 -8.54 3.32 -14.32
N PHE A 241 -8.75 4.63 -14.16
CA PHE A 241 -10.05 5.29 -14.30
C PHE A 241 -10.01 6.49 -15.26
N HIS A 242 -9.23 6.42 -16.34
CA HIS A 242 -9.12 7.50 -17.32
C HIS A 242 -10.49 7.88 -17.90
N GLU A 243 -11.40 6.90 -18.06
CA GLU A 243 -12.76 7.16 -18.54
C GLU A 243 -13.62 7.98 -17.56
N LEU A 244 -13.17 8.13 -16.32
CA LEU A 244 -13.79 8.96 -15.31
C LEU A 244 -13.04 10.30 -15.16
N CYS A 245 -11.96 10.56 -15.90
CA CYS A 245 -11.16 11.78 -15.76
C CYS A 245 -11.29 12.76 -16.95
N ASP A 246 -12.00 12.35 -18.01
CA ASP A 246 -12.33 13.16 -19.20
C ASP A 246 -13.64 13.97 -19.03
#